data_AF-A0A9E4CZS9-F1
#
_entry.id   AF-A0A9E4CZS9-F1
#
_cell.length_a   1.000
_cell.length_b   1.000
_cell.length_c   1.000
_cell.angle_alpha   90.00
_cell.angle_beta   90.00
_cell.angle_gamma   90.00
#
_symmetry.space_group_name_H-M   'P 1'
#
loop_
_entity.id
_entity.type
_entity.pdbx_description
1 polymer ?
#
loop_
_entity_poly.entity_id
_entity_poly.type
_entity_poly.pdbx_seq_one_letter_code
_entity_poly.pdbx_strand_id
1 'polypeptide(L)'
;FTASATDIGYGWWSHDIGGHLWGVRDDDLTVRWMQYGVFSPINRLHSSNNPFLIKEPWLFPLEARSAIAESLRLRNRLIPYLHSMNHRAARQGLPLVSPMYHLHPEDDRAYTHRNQYGFGDQLLVAPITKPLSRSTLMGAVETWLPPGQWVDIFTDAVYEGDTIVEMHRRWSSIPVLAQPGAIVPLTTDPMAAAAANPDAIELLVVPGRSGSFDLFEDDGSGSTPDDIWAATACTHIEWRQADSRSASLVIDPASGNTDALPPSRTWTITIIGGPSVESATTDDGRSVEIASAPGRCSIELDAHDARAGIEVRFEGELVAATTTVDDRCLDILNSAQIEYEAKLAAWRVIETQSSPAVRIAALAGLDIDADVFSALTEILACST
;
A
#
# COMPACT_ATOMS: atom_id res chain seq x y z
N PHE A 1 -6.62 -12.99 -14.15
CA PHE A 1 -7.88 -13.70 -13.86
C PHE A 1 -8.45 -13.35 -12.49
N THR A 2 -7.64 -13.23 -11.43
CA THR A 2 -8.15 -12.90 -10.07
C THR A 2 -9.10 -11.70 -10.04
N ALA A 3 -8.80 -10.60 -10.75
CA ALA A 3 -9.72 -9.47 -10.86
C ALA A 3 -11.00 -9.85 -11.62
N SER A 4 -10.90 -10.43 -12.82
CA SER A 4 -12.07 -10.81 -13.64
C SER A 4 -12.95 -11.91 -13.03
N ALA A 5 -12.46 -12.68 -12.04
CA ALA A 5 -13.28 -13.67 -11.33
C ALA A 5 -14.47 -13.01 -10.61
N THR A 6 -14.32 -11.74 -10.21
CA THR A 6 -15.37 -10.92 -9.63
C THR A 6 -16.55 -10.68 -10.59
N ASP A 7 -16.35 -10.70 -11.91
CA ASP A 7 -17.42 -10.51 -12.90
C ASP A 7 -18.55 -11.56 -12.79
N ILE A 8 -18.23 -12.72 -12.22
CA ILE A 8 -19.14 -13.85 -12.04
C ILE A 8 -19.31 -14.25 -10.56
N GLY A 9 -19.01 -13.33 -9.65
CA GLY A 9 -19.27 -13.51 -8.21
C GLY A 9 -18.23 -14.35 -7.46
N TYR A 10 -17.11 -14.73 -8.07
CA TYR A 10 -16.03 -15.47 -7.38
C TYR A 10 -15.02 -14.52 -6.72
N GLY A 11 -15.43 -13.87 -5.63
CA GLY A 11 -14.60 -12.91 -4.88
C GLY A 11 -13.45 -13.53 -4.06
N TRP A 12 -13.51 -14.84 -3.78
CA TRP A 12 -12.47 -15.60 -3.05
C TRP A 12 -11.64 -16.49 -3.98
N TRP A 13 -11.24 -15.94 -5.12
CA TRP A 13 -10.37 -16.66 -6.07
C TRP A 13 -8.96 -16.87 -5.49
N SER A 14 -8.41 -18.07 -5.70
CA SER A 14 -7.04 -18.44 -5.32
C SER A 14 -6.22 -18.84 -6.53
N HIS A 15 -4.92 -18.68 -6.42
CA HIS A 15 -3.93 -19.19 -7.36
C HIS A 15 -2.75 -19.77 -6.58
N ASP A 16 -1.96 -20.59 -7.25
CA ASP A 16 -0.81 -21.26 -6.64
C ASP A 16 0.39 -20.34 -6.66
N ILE A 17 0.56 -19.62 -5.55
CA ILE A 17 1.57 -18.56 -5.45
C ILE A 17 2.97 -19.14 -5.64
N GLY A 18 3.72 -18.51 -6.55
CA GLY A 18 5.04 -18.95 -6.98
C GLY A 18 5.04 -20.12 -7.97
N GLY A 19 3.89 -20.49 -8.56
CA GLY A 19 3.79 -21.49 -9.63
C GLY A 19 3.57 -22.95 -9.19
N HIS A 20 2.79 -23.71 -9.96
CA HIS A 20 2.35 -25.07 -9.55
C HIS A 20 3.15 -26.23 -10.16
N LEU A 21 3.38 -26.19 -11.47
CA LEU A 21 3.91 -27.28 -12.30
C LEU A 21 4.79 -26.74 -13.43
N TRP A 22 5.80 -27.52 -13.82
CA TRP A 22 6.74 -27.23 -14.91
C TRP A 22 7.49 -25.90 -14.75
N GLY A 23 8.17 -25.48 -15.81
CA GLY A 23 8.96 -24.25 -15.83
C GLY A 23 10.38 -24.44 -15.30
N VAL A 24 11.02 -23.31 -15.00
CA VAL A 24 12.37 -23.21 -14.44
C VAL A 24 12.34 -22.34 -13.19
N ARG A 25 13.33 -22.50 -12.32
CA ARG A 25 13.48 -21.63 -11.16
C ARG A 25 13.79 -20.21 -11.61
N ASP A 26 13.02 -19.26 -11.12
CA ASP A 26 13.22 -17.82 -11.29
C ASP A 26 12.86 -17.13 -9.96
N ASP A 27 13.87 -16.56 -9.32
CA ASP A 27 13.74 -15.95 -8.00
C ASP A 27 13.00 -14.59 -8.11
N ASP A 28 13.16 -13.84 -9.20
CA ASP A 28 12.40 -12.59 -9.45
C ASP A 28 10.91 -12.91 -9.61
N LEU A 29 10.58 -13.86 -10.48
CA LEU A 29 9.20 -14.30 -10.68
C LEU A 29 8.57 -14.76 -9.36
N THR A 30 9.32 -15.50 -8.53
CA THR A 30 8.81 -15.97 -7.24
C THR A 30 8.54 -14.80 -6.29
N VAL A 31 9.47 -13.86 -6.16
CA VAL A 31 9.28 -12.64 -5.34
C VAL A 31 8.05 -11.86 -5.82
N ARG A 32 7.93 -11.61 -7.13
CA ARG A 32 6.79 -10.86 -7.70
C ARG A 32 5.46 -11.57 -7.47
N TRP A 33 5.43 -12.89 -7.60
CA TRP A 33 4.22 -13.66 -7.34
C TRP A 33 3.84 -13.65 -5.86
N MET A 34 4.81 -13.71 -4.95
CA MET A 34 4.56 -13.57 -3.50
C MET A 34 3.97 -12.21 -3.17
N GLN A 35 4.56 -11.13 -3.70
CA GLN A 35 4.05 -9.77 -3.54
C GLN A 35 2.62 -9.63 -4.07
N TYR A 36 2.33 -10.17 -5.25
CA TYR A 36 0.97 -10.23 -5.80
C TYR A 36 0.02 -11.04 -4.91
N GLY A 37 0.50 -12.13 -4.33
CA GLY A 37 -0.25 -12.99 -3.41
C GLY A 37 -0.72 -12.29 -2.14
N VAL A 38 0.09 -11.37 -1.60
CA VAL A 38 -0.28 -10.53 -0.44
C VAL A 38 -1.56 -9.75 -0.70
N PHE A 39 -1.71 -9.24 -1.93
CA PHE A 39 -2.85 -8.46 -2.39
C PHE A 39 -3.86 -9.29 -3.20
N SER A 40 -3.96 -10.59 -2.91
CA SER A 40 -4.99 -11.49 -3.44
C SER A 40 -5.95 -11.93 -2.32
N PRO A 41 -7.17 -12.43 -2.64
CA PRO A 41 -8.12 -12.88 -1.61
C PRO A 41 -7.52 -13.95 -0.69
N ILE A 42 -6.86 -14.95 -1.29
CA ILE A 42 -6.25 -16.07 -0.59
C ILE A 42 -4.75 -16.08 -0.85
N ASN A 43 -3.95 -16.02 0.22
CA ASN A 43 -2.49 -16.13 0.16
C ASN A 43 -2.04 -17.59 0.41
N ARG A 44 -2.15 -18.45 -0.61
CA ARG A 44 -1.84 -19.88 -0.52
C ARG A 44 -0.60 -20.25 -1.34
N LEU A 45 0.44 -20.73 -0.65
CA LEU A 45 1.62 -21.31 -1.29
C LEU A 45 1.34 -22.78 -1.61
N HIS A 46 1.44 -23.16 -2.88
CA HIS A 46 1.17 -24.53 -3.30
C HIS A 46 1.96 -24.90 -4.57
N SER A 47 2.39 -26.16 -4.66
CA SER A 47 3.05 -26.76 -5.81
C SER A 47 2.84 -28.27 -5.82
N SER A 48 3.14 -28.89 -6.96
CA SER A 48 3.28 -30.34 -7.04
C SER A 48 4.44 -30.87 -6.18
N ASN A 49 4.35 -32.13 -5.79
CA ASN A 49 5.38 -32.81 -4.99
C ASN A 49 6.66 -33.06 -5.81
N ASN A 50 7.44 -32.01 -6.00
CA ASN A 50 8.73 -32.01 -6.67
C ASN A 50 9.71 -31.25 -5.76
N PRO A 51 10.83 -31.86 -5.33
CA PRO A 51 11.77 -31.25 -4.39
C PRO A 51 12.43 -29.96 -4.92
N PHE A 52 12.33 -29.68 -6.22
CA PHE A 52 12.86 -28.45 -6.83
C PHE A 52 11.83 -27.31 -6.90
N LEU A 53 10.54 -27.58 -6.64
CA LEU A 53 9.47 -26.57 -6.60
C LEU A 53 9.28 -26.03 -5.18
N ILE A 54 10.31 -25.33 -4.70
CA ILE A 54 10.37 -24.77 -3.34
C ILE A 54 9.34 -23.65 -3.13
N LYS A 55 8.78 -23.59 -1.92
CA LYS A 55 7.85 -22.52 -1.46
C LYS A 55 8.32 -21.84 -0.19
N GLU A 56 9.23 -22.50 0.51
CA GLU A 56 9.80 -22.11 1.77
C GLU A 56 10.76 -20.92 1.56
N PRO A 57 10.48 -19.74 2.16
CA PRO A 57 11.29 -18.54 1.94
C PRO A 57 12.78 -18.73 2.28
N TRP A 58 13.10 -19.59 3.26
CA TRP A 58 14.48 -19.83 3.72
C TRP A 58 15.38 -20.59 2.73
N LEU A 59 14.83 -21.12 1.63
CA LEU A 59 15.58 -21.80 0.57
C LEU A 59 16.02 -20.85 -0.57
N PHE A 60 15.65 -19.57 -0.49
CA PHE A 60 16.02 -18.53 -1.45
C PHE A 60 17.30 -17.77 -1.02
N PRO A 61 18.04 -17.15 -1.96
CA PRO A 61 19.12 -16.22 -1.66
C PRO A 61 18.64 -15.07 -0.76
N LEU A 62 19.58 -14.42 -0.08
CA LEU A 62 19.27 -13.46 0.99
C LEU A 62 18.27 -12.38 0.55
N GLU A 63 18.49 -11.77 -0.60
CA GLU A 63 17.67 -10.66 -1.11
C GLU A 63 16.24 -11.11 -1.40
N ALA A 64 16.08 -12.23 -2.12
CA ALA A 64 14.76 -12.80 -2.43
C ALA A 64 14.06 -13.29 -1.17
N ARG A 65 14.77 -13.99 -0.27
CA ARG A 65 14.24 -14.44 1.02
C ARG A 65 13.72 -13.27 1.85
N SER A 66 14.48 -12.19 1.95
CA SER A 66 14.08 -11.00 2.70
C SER A 66 12.82 -10.37 2.11
N ALA A 67 12.77 -10.19 0.78
CA ALA A 67 11.60 -9.66 0.09
C ALA A 67 10.34 -10.52 0.29
N ILE A 68 10.48 -11.85 0.20
CA ILE A 68 9.38 -12.79 0.44
C ILE A 68 8.92 -12.72 1.91
N ALA A 69 9.86 -12.73 2.86
CA ALA A 69 9.54 -12.66 4.28
C ALA A 69 8.79 -11.36 4.64
N GLU A 70 9.25 -10.21 4.16
CA GLU A 70 8.58 -8.92 4.37
C GLU A 70 7.19 -8.90 3.73
N SER A 71 7.03 -9.48 2.54
CA SER A 71 5.71 -9.61 1.90
C SER A 71 4.74 -10.45 2.76
N LEU A 72 5.20 -11.58 3.29
CA LEU A 72 4.36 -12.44 4.15
C LEU A 72 4.03 -11.77 5.50
N ARG A 73 4.98 -11.01 6.07
CA ARG A 73 4.74 -10.18 7.27
C ARG A 73 3.70 -9.09 6.99
N LEU A 74 3.79 -8.42 5.85
CA LEU A 74 2.80 -7.44 5.42
C LEU A 74 1.41 -8.06 5.28
N ARG A 75 1.30 -9.28 4.75
CA ARG A 75 0.02 -9.99 4.70
C ARG A 75 -0.61 -10.14 6.08
N ASN A 76 0.19 -10.44 7.11
CA ASN A 76 -0.30 -10.53 8.49
C ASN A 76 -0.67 -9.15 9.03
N ARG A 77 0.15 -8.12 8.76
CA ARG A 77 -0.16 -6.73 9.12
C ARG A 77 -1.50 -6.26 8.56
N LEU A 78 -1.84 -6.66 7.34
CA LEU A 78 -3.09 -6.29 6.68
C LEU A 78 -4.35 -6.97 7.24
N ILE A 79 -4.26 -7.86 8.24
CA ILE A 79 -5.43 -8.61 8.74
C ILE A 79 -6.60 -7.71 9.15
N PRO A 80 -6.43 -6.61 9.90
CA PRO A 80 -7.54 -5.71 10.25
C PRO A 80 -8.27 -5.17 9.00
N TYR A 81 -7.50 -4.75 7.99
CA TYR A 81 -8.02 -4.31 6.70
C TYR A 81 -8.75 -5.43 5.95
N LEU A 82 -8.11 -6.60 5.81
CA LEU A 82 -8.63 -7.74 5.06
C LEU A 82 -9.90 -8.30 5.68
N HIS A 83 -9.95 -8.40 7.01
CA HIS A 83 -11.12 -8.87 7.73
C HIS A 83 -12.31 -7.92 7.50
N SER A 84 -12.10 -6.61 7.68
CA SER A 84 -13.12 -5.59 7.43
C SER A 84 -13.62 -5.59 5.98
N MET A 85 -12.72 -5.73 5.00
CA MET A 85 -13.09 -5.84 3.60
C MET A 85 -13.82 -7.15 3.26
N ASN A 86 -13.54 -8.24 3.97
CA ASN A 86 -14.31 -9.48 3.83
C ASN A 86 -15.70 -9.38 4.47
N HIS A 87 -15.83 -8.66 5.59
CA HIS A 87 -17.14 -8.34 6.16
C HIS A 87 -17.97 -7.49 5.18
N ARG A 88 -17.37 -6.46 4.57
CA ARG A 88 -17.97 -5.69 3.47
C ARG A 88 -18.41 -6.60 2.31
N ALA A 89 -17.57 -7.53 1.88
CA ALA A 89 -17.90 -8.47 0.81
C ALA A 89 -19.10 -9.36 1.16
N ALA A 90 -19.14 -9.91 2.38
CA ALA A 90 -20.22 -10.76 2.84
C ALA A 90 -21.56 -10.01 2.98
N ARG A 91 -21.51 -8.76 3.45
CA ARG A 91 -22.71 -7.97 3.77
C ARG A 91 -23.27 -7.18 2.58
N GLN A 92 -22.39 -6.67 1.72
CA GLN A 92 -22.74 -5.75 0.64
C GLN A 92 -22.56 -6.38 -0.75
N GLY A 93 -21.94 -7.57 -0.84
CA GLY A 93 -21.63 -8.20 -2.13
C GLY A 93 -20.50 -7.50 -2.90
N LEU A 94 -19.71 -6.66 -2.24
CA LEU A 94 -18.58 -5.92 -2.84
C LEU A 94 -17.25 -6.62 -2.49
N PRO A 95 -16.67 -7.41 -3.41
CA PRO A 95 -15.52 -8.25 -3.08
C PRO A 95 -14.25 -7.43 -2.88
N LEU A 96 -13.29 -8.05 -2.18
CA LEU A 96 -11.98 -7.47 -1.91
C LEU A 96 -11.21 -7.09 -3.17
N VAL A 97 -11.37 -7.80 -4.28
CA VAL A 97 -10.70 -7.45 -5.55
C VAL A 97 -11.75 -6.99 -6.56
N SER A 98 -11.59 -5.76 -7.04
CA SER A 98 -12.48 -5.16 -8.05
C SER A 98 -11.68 -4.77 -9.29
N PRO A 99 -12.01 -5.28 -10.49
CA PRO A 99 -11.45 -4.76 -11.73
C PRO A 99 -11.67 -3.25 -11.85
N MET A 100 -10.73 -2.54 -12.48
CA MET A 100 -10.84 -1.08 -12.60
C MET A 100 -12.11 -0.63 -13.33
N TYR A 101 -12.61 -1.41 -14.29
CA TYR A 101 -13.84 -1.11 -15.02
C TYR A 101 -15.12 -1.30 -14.17
N HIS A 102 -15.05 -1.90 -12.98
CA HIS A 102 -16.16 -1.86 -12.02
C HIS A 102 -16.20 -0.51 -11.30
N LEU A 103 -15.02 0.09 -11.06
CA LEU A 103 -14.88 1.36 -10.35
C LEU A 103 -15.01 2.57 -11.28
N HIS A 104 -14.61 2.42 -12.54
CA HIS A 104 -14.62 3.45 -13.57
C HIS A 104 -15.21 2.92 -14.89
N PRO A 105 -16.51 2.59 -14.93
CA PRO A 105 -17.14 1.95 -16.10
C PRO A 105 -17.21 2.85 -17.33
N GLU A 106 -17.13 4.17 -17.15
CA GLU A 106 -17.25 5.16 -18.24
C GLU A 106 -15.90 5.52 -18.90
N ASP A 107 -14.79 4.95 -18.42
CA ASP A 107 -13.45 5.24 -18.95
C ASP A 107 -12.85 4.00 -19.63
N ASP A 108 -12.64 4.09 -20.96
CA ASP A 108 -12.08 3.01 -21.76
C ASP A 108 -10.71 2.51 -21.23
N ARG A 109 -9.93 3.38 -20.58
CA ARG A 109 -8.62 3.02 -20.00
C ARG A 109 -8.76 1.96 -18.91
N ALA A 110 -9.90 1.91 -18.21
CA ALA A 110 -10.19 0.91 -17.19
C ALA A 110 -10.30 -0.52 -17.76
N TYR A 111 -10.66 -0.64 -19.05
CA TYR A 111 -10.80 -1.91 -19.76
C TYR A 111 -9.50 -2.37 -20.44
N THR A 112 -8.63 -1.42 -20.81
CA THR A 112 -7.35 -1.70 -21.47
C THR A 112 -6.22 -1.98 -20.48
N HIS A 113 -6.20 -1.33 -19.31
CA HIS A 113 -5.16 -1.52 -18.27
C HIS A 113 -5.58 -2.63 -17.29
N ARG A 114 -5.44 -3.88 -17.75
CA ARG A 114 -5.94 -5.06 -17.03
C ARG A 114 -5.07 -5.53 -15.87
N ASN A 115 -3.83 -5.07 -15.81
CA ASN A 115 -2.85 -5.50 -14.81
C ASN A 115 -2.83 -4.56 -13.58
N GLN A 116 -4.01 -4.10 -13.19
CA GLN A 116 -4.26 -3.32 -11.98
C GLN A 116 -5.70 -3.55 -11.52
N TYR A 117 -5.97 -3.34 -10.24
CA TYR A 117 -7.29 -3.53 -9.65
C TYR A 117 -7.44 -2.73 -8.36
N GLY A 118 -8.68 -2.42 -8.00
CA GLY A 118 -9.01 -1.97 -6.66
C GLY A 118 -8.90 -3.13 -5.67
N PHE A 119 -8.25 -2.89 -4.54
CA PHE A 119 -8.12 -3.80 -3.42
C PHE A 119 -8.83 -3.20 -2.22
N GLY A 120 -9.99 -3.77 -1.88
CA GLY A 120 -10.95 -3.23 -0.93
C GLY A 120 -11.57 -1.93 -1.47
N ASP A 121 -11.66 -0.92 -0.63
CA ASP A 121 -12.15 0.43 -0.97
C ASP A 121 -11.07 1.51 -0.83
N GLN A 122 -9.87 1.19 -0.34
CA GLN A 122 -8.82 2.17 -0.05
C GLN A 122 -7.64 2.11 -1.01
N LEU A 123 -7.40 0.98 -1.67
CA LEU A 123 -6.15 0.70 -2.37
C LEU A 123 -6.36 0.39 -3.85
N LEU A 124 -5.42 0.84 -4.69
CA LEU A 124 -5.18 0.38 -6.05
C LEU A 124 -3.87 -0.41 -6.06
N VAL A 125 -3.88 -1.60 -6.65
CA VAL A 125 -2.71 -2.48 -6.72
C VAL A 125 -2.35 -2.73 -8.19
N ALA A 126 -1.08 -2.55 -8.55
CA ALA A 126 -0.57 -2.85 -9.89
C ALA A 126 0.58 -3.88 -9.79
N PRO A 127 0.32 -5.19 -9.94
CA PRO A 127 1.36 -6.20 -9.83
C PRO A 127 2.40 -6.11 -10.96
N ILE A 128 3.68 -6.29 -10.64
CA ILE A 128 4.73 -6.39 -11.65
C ILE A 128 4.76 -7.81 -12.20
N THR A 129 4.52 -7.94 -13.50
CA THR A 129 4.45 -9.24 -14.22
C THR A 129 5.49 -9.37 -15.32
N LYS A 130 6.34 -8.35 -15.50
CA LYS A 130 7.50 -8.36 -16.40
C LYS A 130 8.77 -8.69 -15.59
N PRO A 131 9.76 -9.39 -16.19
CA PRO A 131 11.06 -9.59 -15.56
C PRO A 131 11.72 -8.26 -15.20
N LEU A 132 12.49 -8.25 -14.11
CA LEU A 132 13.30 -7.09 -13.76
C LEU A 132 14.28 -6.69 -14.87
N SER A 133 14.56 -5.40 -14.98
CA SER A 133 15.61 -4.85 -15.83
C SER A 133 16.97 -5.13 -15.22
N ARG A 134 17.92 -5.56 -16.06
CA ARG A 134 19.32 -5.74 -15.64
C ARG A 134 20.02 -4.41 -15.39
N SER A 135 19.58 -3.34 -16.04
CA SER A 135 20.15 -2.01 -15.92
C SER A 135 19.70 -1.31 -14.64
N THR A 136 18.45 -1.46 -14.22
CA THR A 136 17.95 -0.79 -13.00
C THR A 136 17.86 -1.70 -11.78
N LEU A 137 17.84 -3.02 -11.97
CA LEU A 137 17.48 -4.02 -10.96
C LEU A 137 16.06 -3.82 -10.40
N MET A 138 15.18 -3.22 -11.21
CA MET A 138 13.77 -2.98 -10.89
C MET A 138 12.87 -3.67 -11.90
N GLY A 139 11.67 -4.03 -11.47
CA GLY A 139 10.60 -4.43 -12.38
C GLY A 139 9.66 -3.25 -12.62
N ALA A 140 9.02 -3.24 -13.79
CA ALA A 140 8.17 -2.15 -14.24
C ALA A 140 6.73 -2.61 -14.53
N VAL A 141 5.75 -1.74 -14.27
CA VAL A 141 4.36 -1.95 -14.63
C VAL A 141 3.72 -0.64 -15.10
N GLU A 142 3.11 -0.67 -16.27
CA GLU A 142 2.29 0.43 -16.79
C GLU A 142 0.98 0.46 -16.02
N THR A 143 0.68 1.60 -15.39
CA THR A 143 -0.46 1.77 -14.50
C THR A 143 -1.22 3.03 -14.88
N TRP A 144 -2.49 2.88 -15.20
CA TRP A 144 -3.41 4.00 -15.34
C TRP A 144 -3.90 4.45 -13.96
N LEU A 145 -3.71 5.74 -13.67
CA LEU A 145 -4.23 6.38 -12.48
C LEU A 145 -5.49 7.17 -12.86
N PRO A 146 -6.67 6.81 -12.32
CA PRO A 146 -7.89 7.60 -12.49
C PRO A 146 -7.72 9.04 -11.99
N PRO A 147 -8.57 9.99 -12.44
CA PRO A 147 -8.50 11.38 -12.00
C PRO A 147 -8.46 11.54 -10.47
N GLY A 148 -7.63 12.47 -10.01
CA GLY A 148 -7.37 12.72 -8.59
C GLY A 148 -5.91 12.40 -8.22
N GLN A 149 -5.56 12.59 -6.95
CA GLN A 149 -4.21 12.36 -6.46
C GLN A 149 -4.07 10.93 -5.88
N TRP A 150 -2.88 10.36 -6.02
CA TRP A 150 -2.55 9.00 -5.57
C TRP A 150 -1.22 8.98 -4.83
N VAL A 151 -1.17 8.34 -3.68
CA VAL A 151 0.02 8.18 -2.86
C VAL A 151 0.42 6.71 -2.79
N ASP A 152 1.65 6.39 -3.19
CA ASP A 152 2.17 5.03 -3.06
C ASP A 152 2.51 4.73 -1.59
N ILE A 153 1.87 3.71 -1.02
CA ILE A 153 1.92 3.40 0.42
C ILE A 153 3.25 2.83 0.88
N PHE A 154 4.20 2.56 -0.02
CA PHE A 154 5.53 2.05 0.31
C PHE A 154 6.63 3.09 0.10
N THR A 155 6.45 3.98 -0.86
CA THR A 155 7.48 4.94 -1.30
C THR A 155 7.13 6.39 -0.94
N ASP A 156 5.90 6.64 -0.48
CA ASP A 156 5.34 7.96 -0.17
C ASP A 156 5.31 8.92 -1.37
N ALA A 157 5.54 8.37 -2.56
CA ALA A 157 5.49 9.09 -3.82
C ALA A 157 4.05 9.52 -4.11
N VAL A 158 3.89 10.78 -4.51
CA VAL A 158 2.59 11.37 -4.83
C VAL A 158 2.51 11.60 -6.33
N TYR A 159 1.42 11.14 -6.94
CA TYR A 159 1.16 11.24 -8.37
C TYR A 159 -0.16 11.96 -8.61
N GLU A 160 -0.17 12.85 -9.60
CA GLU A 160 -1.43 13.29 -10.20
C GLU A 160 -1.95 12.21 -11.15
N GLY A 161 -3.23 11.89 -11.02
CA GLY A 161 -3.94 10.95 -11.86
C GLY A 161 -4.42 11.57 -13.17
N ASP A 162 -5.43 10.93 -13.76
CA ASP A 162 -5.85 11.14 -15.15
C ASP A 162 -4.71 10.90 -16.16
N THR A 163 -3.81 9.99 -15.82
CA THR A 163 -2.60 9.71 -16.60
C THR A 163 -2.20 8.25 -16.51
N ILE A 164 -1.20 7.87 -17.31
CA ILE A 164 -0.59 6.55 -17.29
C ILE A 164 0.86 6.74 -16.84
N VAL A 165 1.27 5.96 -15.84
CA VAL A 165 2.61 6.01 -15.26
C VAL A 165 3.26 4.64 -15.41
N GLU A 166 4.48 4.59 -15.92
CA GLU A 166 5.31 3.38 -15.85
C GLU A 166 6.01 3.37 -14.49
N MET A 167 5.54 2.49 -13.59
CA MET A 167 6.00 2.44 -12.21
C MET A 167 7.08 1.38 -12.00
N HIS A 168 8.19 1.77 -11.38
CA HIS A 168 9.38 0.94 -11.17
C HIS A 168 9.59 0.61 -9.70
N ARG A 169 9.71 -0.67 -9.37
CA ARG A 169 10.01 -1.10 -7.99
C ARG A 169 11.14 -2.11 -7.95
N ARG A 170 11.97 -2.04 -6.92
CA ARG A 170 12.87 -3.13 -6.51
C ARG A 170 12.05 -4.28 -5.90
N TRP A 171 12.73 -5.31 -5.42
CA TRP A 171 12.09 -6.41 -4.67
C TRP A 171 11.50 -6.01 -3.32
N SER A 172 11.72 -4.79 -2.84
CA SER A 172 11.12 -4.30 -1.60
C SER A 172 9.60 -4.17 -1.65
N SER A 173 9.01 -3.92 -2.84
CA SER A 173 7.55 -3.73 -2.97
C SER A 173 7.05 -3.91 -4.42
N ILE A 174 5.74 -3.78 -4.59
CA ILE A 174 5.05 -3.50 -5.86
C ILE A 174 4.28 -2.18 -5.70
N PRO A 175 3.85 -1.53 -6.79
CA PRO A 175 3.01 -0.33 -6.68
C PRO A 175 1.66 -0.64 -6.02
N VAL A 176 1.40 0.05 -4.91
CA VAL A 176 0.14 0.04 -4.19
C VAL A 176 -0.15 1.46 -3.76
N LEU A 177 -1.26 1.99 -4.24
CA LEU A 177 -1.59 3.41 -4.14
C LEU A 177 -2.90 3.62 -3.40
N ALA A 178 -2.97 4.71 -2.65
CA ALA A 178 -4.13 5.15 -1.90
C ALA A 178 -4.45 6.61 -2.26
N GLN A 179 -5.73 6.98 -2.25
CA GLN A 179 -6.13 8.37 -2.50
C GLN A 179 -6.19 9.17 -1.18
N PRO A 180 -6.11 10.51 -1.23
CA PRO A 180 -6.43 11.36 -0.08
C PRO A 180 -7.74 10.96 0.62
N GLY A 181 -7.72 10.90 1.94
CA GLY A 181 -8.81 10.41 2.79
C GLY A 181 -8.79 8.90 3.04
N ALA A 182 -7.84 8.17 2.44
CA ALA A 182 -7.72 6.75 2.71
C ALA A 182 -7.21 6.47 4.13
N ILE A 183 -7.78 5.45 4.77
CA ILE A 183 -7.38 4.95 6.09
C ILE A 183 -7.20 3.44 5.99
N VAL A 184 -5.97 2.96 6.20
CA VAL A 184 -5.64 1.53 6.10
C VAL A 184 -5.18 1.01 7.47
N PRO A 185 -6.03 0.29 8.22
CA PRO A 185 -5.64 -0.30 9.48
C PRO A 185 -4.72 -1.52 9.29
N LEU A 186 -3.63 -1.53 10.05
CA LEU A 186 -2.61 -2.56 10.07
C LEU A 186 -2.36 -3.01 11.51
N THR A 187 -2.18 -4.30 11.78
CA THR A 187 -1.58 -4.69 13.07
C THR A 187 -0.10 -4.30 13.07
N THR A 188 0.41 -3.83 14.22
CA THR A 188 1.84 -3.50 14.38
C THR A 188 2.70 -4.74 14.62
N ASP A 189 2.10 -5.86 15.05
CA ASP A 189 2.78 -7.13 15.22
C ASP A 189 2.58 -8.05 13.99
N PRO A 190 3.57 -8.15 13.09
CA PRO A 190 3.48 -9.01 11.92
C PRO A 190 3.48 -10.51 12.26
N MET A 191 3.77 -10.89 13.50
CA MET A 191 3.79 -12.28 13.97
C MET A 191 2.58 -12.64 14.86
N ALA A 192 1.68 -11.68 15.13
CA ALA A 192 0.46 -11.91 15.88
C ALA A 192 -0.40 -13.00 15.23
N ALA A 193 -1.09 -13.78 16.06
CA ALA A 193 -1.99 -14.81 15.58
C ALA A 193 -3.12 -14.19 14.74
N ALA A 194 -3.28 -14.68 13.51
CA ALA A 194 -4.22 -14.10 12.55
C ALA A 194 -5.71 -14.15 12.98
N ALA A 195 -6.05 -15.00 13.94
CA ALA A 195 -7.40 -15.16 14.47
C ALA A 195 -7.66 -14.32 15.74
N ALA A 196 -6.67 -13.59 16.24
CA ALA A 196 -6.82 -12.75 17.42
C ALA A 196 -6.95 -11.28 17.01
N ASN A 197 -7.83 -10.56 17.69
CA ASN A 197 -7.93 -9.11 17.54
C ASN A 197 -6.66 -8.45 18.09
N PRO A 198 -6.04 -7.50 17.36
CA PRO A 198 -4.76 -6.94 17.75
C PRO A 198 -4.90 -5.94 18.91
N ASP A 199 -3.97 -6.03 19.87
CA ASP A 199 -3.82 -5.06 20.96
C ASP A 199 -3.16 -3.76 20.49
N ALA A 200 -2.60 -3.71 19.28
CA ALA A 200 -1.98 -2.54 18.70
C ALA A 200 -2.26 -2.42 17.19
N ILE A 201 -2.82 -1.29 16.77
CA ILE A 201 -3.17 -1.02 15.38
C ILE A 201 -2.48 0.26 14.92
N GLU A 202 -1.85 0.19 13.75
CA GLU A 202 -1.43 1.35 12.98
C GLU A 202 -2.51 1.73 11.98
N LEU A 203 -2.88 3.01 11.94
CA LEU A 203 -3.74 3.61 10.93
C LEU A 203 -2.86 4.38 9.95
N LEU A 204 -2.69 3.82 8.75
CA LEU A 204 -2.04 4.54 7.66
C LEU A 204 -3.05 5.51 7.04
N VAL A 205 -2.74 6.80 7.06
CA VAL A 205 -3.66 7.86 6.64
C VAL A 205 -3.05 8.67 5.50
N VAL A 206 -3.82 8.89 4.43
CA VAL A 206 -3.45 9.80 3.34
C VAL A 206 -4.15 11.14 3.53
N PRO A 207 -3.43 12.25 3.75
CA PRO A 207 -4.04 13.55 3.99
C PRO A 207 -4.50 14.21 2.67
N GLY A 208 -5.25 15.31 2.78
CA GLY A 208 -5.70 16.15 1.65
C GLY A 208 -7.20 16.08 1.34
N ARG A 209 -7.94 15.14 1.93
CA ARG A 209 -9.41 15.06 1.86
C ARG A 209 -9.93 14.27 3.05
N SER A 210 -11.14 14.56 3.52
CA SER A 210 -11.81 13.69 4.49
C SER A 210 -12.10 12.31 3.91
N GLY A 211 -12.10 11.31 4.78
CA GLY A 211 -12.47 9.94 4.45
C GLY A 211 -12.64 9.12 5.72
N SER A 212 -13.11 7.88 5.56
CA SER A 212 -13.48 7.05 6.69
C SER A 212 -13.25 5.57 6.41
N PHE A 213 -13.17 4.80 7.48
CA PHE A 213 -13.06 3.35 7.44
C PHE A 213 -13.82 2.73 8.60
N ASP A 214 -14.59 1.67 8.33
CA ASP A 214 -15.24 0.86 9.35
C ASP A 214 -14.36 -0.36 9.67
N LEU A 215 -13.76 -0.36 10.86
CA LEU A 215 -12.98 -1.48 11.36
C LEU A 215 -13.93 -2.51 12.00
N PHE A 216 -13.99 -3.70 11.42
CA PHE A 216 -14.75 -4.83 11.95
C PHE A 216 -13.84 -5.83 12.65
N GLU A 217 -14.30 -6.32 13.80
CA GLU A 217 -13.58 -7.28 14.64
C GLU A 217 -14.59 -8.26 15.24
N ASP A 218 -14.30 -9.55 15.27
CA ASP A 218 -15.15 -10.58 15.88
C ASP A 218 -14.31 -11.54 16.73
N ASP A 219 -14.97 -12.47 17.43
CA ASP A 219 -14.32 -13.48 18.27
C ASP A 219 -14.22 -14.86 17.56
N GLY A 220 -14.48 -14.89 16.25
CA GLY A 220 -14.55 -16.11 15.45
C GLY A 220 -15.71 -17.06 15.80
N SER A 221 -16.64 -16.63 16.66
CA SER A 221 -17.82 -17.42 17.03
C SER A 221 -18.96 -17.26 16.02
N GLY A 222 -19.97 -18.13 16.15
CA GLY A 222 -21.11 -18.19 15.24
C GLY A 222 -20.97 -19.28 14.17
N SER A 223 -22.11 -19.74 13.65
CA SER A 223 -22.16 -20.77 12.61
C SER A 223 -23.07 -20.39 11.44
N THR A 224 -23.85 -19.33 11.61
CA THR A 224 -24.68 -18.72 10.57
C THR A 224 -24.25 -17.26 10.36
N PRO A 225 -24.60 -16.64 9.22
CA PRO A 225 -24.32 -15.22 9.00
C PRO A 225 -24.88 -14.32 10.11
N ASP A 226 -26.10 -14.59 10.59
CA ASP A 226 -26.73 -13.81 11.66
C ASP A 226 -25.96 -13.92 12.98
N ASP A 227 -25.46 -15.10 13.33
CA ASP A 227 -24.63 -15.29 14.53
C ASP A 227 -23.32 -14.49 14.43
N ILE A 228 -22.65 -14.56 13.28
CA ILE A 228 -21.37 -13.87 13.04
C ILE A 228 -21.59 -12.36 13.13
N TRP A 229 -22.63 -11.83 12.50
CA TRP A 229 -22.94 -10.39 12.58
C TRP A 229 -23.29 -9.94 14.00
N ALA A 230 -23.98 -10.79 14.77
CA ALA A 230 -24.27 -10.51 16.17
C ALA A 230 -23.01 -10.56 17.05
N ALA A 231 -21.99 -11.33 16.67
CA ALA A 231 -20.71 -11.45 17.35
C ALA A 231 -19.66 -10.40 16.92
N THR A 232 -20.00 -9.52 15.97
CA THR A 232 -19.05 -8.54 15.41
C THR A 232 -19.14 -7.17 16.11
N ALA A 233 -18.00 -6.59 16.43
CA ALA A 233 -17.83 -5.20 16.79
C ALA A 233 -17.50 -4.34 15.56
N CYS A 234 -17.91 -3.07 15.59
CA CYS A 234 -17.60 -2.09 14.56
C CYS A 234 -17.09 -0.80 15.21
N THR A 235 -15.92 -0.35 14.79
CA THR A 235 -15.30 0.92 15.17
C THR A 235 -15.20 1.80 13.94
N HIS A 236 -15.98 2.88 13.90
CA HIS A 236 -15.92 3.86 12.82
C HIS A 236 -14.72 4.78 13.02
N ILE A 237 -13.93 4.98 11.96
CA ILE A 237 -12.74 5.82 11.98
C ILE A 237 -12.90 6.86 10.87
N GLU A 238 -12.73 8.13 11.21
CA GLU A 238 -12.87 9.25 10.29
C GLU A 238 -11.63 10.15 10.33
N TRP A 239 -11.05 10.41 9.16
CA TRP A 239 -10.13 11.51 8.95
C TRP A 239 -10.93 12.71 8.46
N ARG A 240 -10.93 13.79 9.25
CA ARG A 240 -11.63 15.03 8.97
C ARG A 240 -10.62 16.08 8.53
N GLN A 241 -10.54 16.32 7.23
CA GLN A 241 -9.73 17.40 6.68
C GLN A 241 -10.50 18.72 6.78
N ALA A 242 -10.01 19.68 7.56
CA ALA A 242 -10.64 20.99 7.67
C ALA A 242 -10.16 21.93 6.54
N ASP A 243 -8.84 22.00 6.37
CA ASP A 243 -8.16 22.73 5.30
C ASP A 243 -6.77 22.10 5.04
N SER A 244 -5.88 22.77 4.30
CA SER A 244 -4.55 22.22 4.00
C SER A 244 -3.63 22.13 5.22
N ARG A 245 -3.99 22.75 6.36
CA ARG A 245 -3.15 22.85 7.54
C ARG A 245 -3.71 22.22 8.80
N SER A 246 -5.02 22.02 8.87
CA SER A 246 -5.71 21.45 10.03
C SER A 246 -6.55 20.24 9.65
N ALA A 247 -6.44 19.19 10.45
CA ALA A 247 -7.26 17.99 10.34
C ALA A 247 -7.42 17.30 11.70
N SER A 248 -8.38 16.40 11.82
CA SER A 248 -8.47 15.49 12.96
C SER A 248 -8.72 14.05 12.54
N LEU A 249 -8.17 13.11 13.30
CA LEU A 249 -8.53 11.71 13.21
C LEU A 249 -9.43 11.37 14.40
N VAL A 250 -10.62 10.86 14.10
CA VAL A 250 -11.63 10.48 15.08
C VAL A 250 -11.85 8.98 15.00
N ILE A 251 -11.66 8.31 16.13
CA ILE A 251 -12.01 6.91 16.36
C ILE A 251 -13.24 6.93 17.24
N ASP A 252 -14.39 6.52 16.71
CA ASP A 252 -15.62 6.51 17.47
C ASP A 252 -15.63 5.37 18.51
N PRO A 253 -16.43 5.48 19.60
CA PRO A 253 -16.67 4.35 20.48
C PRO A 253 -17.18 3.14 19.71
N ALA A 254 -16.64 1.96 20.01
CA ALA A 254 -17.03 0.74 19.34
C ALA A 254 -18.51 0.41 19.57
N SER A 255 -19.16 -0.14 18.55
CA SER A 255 -20.56 -0.56 18.56
C SER A 255 -20.68 -2.05 18.24
N GLY A 256 -21.84 -2.65 18.47
CA GLY A 256 -22.05 -4.09 18.28
C GLY A 256 -21.51 -4.92 19.45
N ASN A 257 -20.89 -6.06 19.18
CA ASN A 257 -20.35 -6.95 20.22
C ASN A 257 -18.97 -6.50 20.72
N THR A 258 -18.92 -5.43 21.51
CA THR A 258 -17.66 -4.88 22.03
C THR A 258 -16.89 -5.84 22.96
N ASP A 259 -17.50 -6.95 23.38
CA ASP A 259 -16.81 -7.99 24.16
C ASP A 259 -15.84 -8.83 23.32
N ALA A 260 -15.93 -8.78 21.98
CA ALA A 260 -14.92 -9.34 21.09
C ALA A 260 -13.60 -8.55 21.09
N LEU A 261 -13.63 -7.28 21.51
CA LEU A 261 -12.46 -6.39 21.51
C LEU A 261 -11.51 -6.68 22.68
N PRO A 262 -10.20 -6.46 22.50
CA PRO A 262 -9.27 -6.48 23.64
C PRO A 262 -9.64 -5.41 24.68
N PRO A 263 -9.27 -5.60 25.96
CA PRO A 263 -9.60 -4.63 27.00
C PRO A 263 -8.90 -3.28 26.81
N SER A 264 -7.74 -3.26 26.15
CA SER A 264 -7.00 -2.05 25.84
C SER A 264 -6.30 -2.15 24.50
N ARG A 265 -6.14 -1.02 23.83
CA ARG A 265 -5.46 -0.94 22.53
C ARG A 265 -4.49 0.23 22.46
N THR A 266 -3.37 0.05 21.77
CA THR A 266 -2.48 1.13 21.32
C THR A 266 -2.85 1.51 19.87
N TRP A 267 -2.92 2.81 19.58
CA TRP A 267 -3.05 3.30 18.21
C TRP A 267 -1.78 4.01 17.77
N THR A 268 -1.25 3.62 16.62
CA THR A 268 -0.26 4.40 15.89
C THR A 268 -0.96 5.07 14.72
N ILE A 269 -0.80 6.37 14.53
CA ILE A 269 -1.37 7.07 13.37
C ILE A 269 -0.20 7.51 12.51
N THR A 270 -0.10 6.95 11.31
CA THR A 270 0.98 7.25 10.36
C THR A 270 0.41 7.99 9.16
N ILE A 271 0.71 9.28 9.07
CA ILE A 271 0.34 10.13 7.93
C ILE A 271 1.45 10.01 6.87
N ILE A 272 1.07 9.70 5.63
CA ILE A 272 2.01 9.47 4.51
C ILE A 272 1.87 10.51 3.40
N GLY A 273 2.81 10.49 2.46
CA GLY A 273 2.84 11.43 1.33
C GLY A 273 3.47 12.78 1.70
N GLY A 274 4.52 12.77 2.53
CA GLY A 274 5.31 13.95 2.87
C GLY A 274 4.60 15.03 3.71
N PRO A 275 3.78 14.67 4.72
CA PRO A 275 3.19 15.68 5.60
C PRO A 275 4.28 16.44 6.38
N SER A 276 3.97 17.66 6.81
CA SER A 276 4.77 18.40 7.79
C SER A 276 3.91 18.68 9.01
N VAL A 277 3.83 17.73 9.94
CA VAL A 277 3.04 17.87 11.18
C VAL A 277 3.83 18.71 12.19
N GLU A 278 3.28 19.87 12.55
CA GLU A 278 3.87 20.79 13.54
C GLU A 278 3.39 20.47 14.96
N SER A 279 2.14 20.03 15.11
CA SER A 279 1.61 19.60 16.41
C SER A 279 0.50 18.57 16.29
N ALA A 280 0.38 17.73 17.31
CA ALA A 280 -0.70 16.77 17.49
C ALA A 280 -1.22 16.84 18.94
N THR A 281 -2.54 16.94 19.11
CA THR A 281 -3.17 17.02 20.45
C THR A 281 -4.39 16.12 20.57
N THR A 282 -4.52 15.44 21.71
CA THR A 282 -5.71 14.66 22.07
C THR A 282 -6.84 15.57 22.56
N ASP A 283 -8.05 15.03 22.65
CA ASP A 283 -9.24 15.74 23.14
C ASP A 283 -9.11 16.36 24.53
N ASP A 284 -8.35 15.72 25.43
CA ASP A 284 -8.10 16.24 26.77
C ASP A 284 -6.99 17.31 26.80
N GLY A 285 -6.51 17.74 25.63
CA GLY A 285 -5.56 18.83 25.44
C GLY A 285 -4.10 18.43 25.64
N ARG A 286 -3.77 17.13 25.71
CA ARG A 286 -2.38 16.68 25.82
C ARG A 286 -1.70 16.70 24.45
N SER A 287 -0.49 17.22 24.41
CA SER A 287 0.38 17.10 23.23
C SER A 287 0.95 15.69 23.11
N VAL A 288 0.99 15.17 21.90
CA VAL A 288 1.56 13.85 21.57
C VAL A 288 2.89 14.04 20.86
N GLU A 289 3.87 13.17 21.14
CA GLU A 289 5.17 13.21 20.46
C GLU A 289 5.03 12.76 19.00
N ILE A 290 5.66 13.52 18.09
CA ILE A 290 5.64 13.26 16.66
C ILE A 290 6.98 12.65 16.24
N ALA A 291 6.94 11.42 15.74
CA ALA A 291 8.07 10.78 15.08
C ALA A 291 8.05 11.11 13.59
N SER A 292 9.07 11.81 13.10
CA SER A 292 9.21 12.14 11.67
C SER A 292 10.18 11.21 10.97
N ALA A 293 9.81 10.75 9.78
CA ALA A 293 10.64 9.98 8.86
C ALA A 293 10.53 10.58 7.45
N PRO A 294 11.46 10.30 6.53
CA PRO A 294 11.33 10.76 5.15
C PRO A 294 9.97 10.35 4.56
N GLY A 295 9.16 11.34 4.16
CA GLY A 295 7.83 11.11 3.57
C GLY A 295 6.70 10.78 4.56
N ARG A 296 6.96 10.68 5.87
CA ARG A 296 5.95 10.26 6.87
C ARG A 296 6.07 10.94 8.22
N CYS A 297 4.94 11.09 8.90
CA CYS A 297 4.89 11.41 10.33
C CYS A 297 4.03 10.38 11.05
N SER A 298 4.50 9.89 12.20
CA SER A 298 3.76 8.97 13.04
C SER A 298 3.61 9.52 14.45
N ILE A 299 2.46 9.26 15.05
CA ILE A 299 2.24 9.44 16.49
C ILE A 299 1.77 8.12 17.10
N GLU A 300 2.10 7.88 18.36
CA GLU A 300 1.63 6.74 19.12
C GLU A 300 0.80 7.22 20.31
N LEU A 301 -0.38 6.63 20.46
CA LEU A 301 -1.26 6.85 21.60
C LEU A 301 -1.11 5.68 22.56
N ASP A 302 -0.91 5.99 23.84
CA ASP A 302 -0.83 5.00 24.90
C ASP A 302 -2.05 4.05 24.91
N ALA A 303 -1.85 2.87 25.49
CA ALA A 303 -2.91 1.89 25.66
C ALA A 303 -4.11 2.49 26.41
N HIS A 304 -5.27 2.50 25.77
CA HIS A 304 -6.54 3.01 26.29
C HIS A 304 -7.63 1.95 26.08
N ASP A 305 -8.80 2.14 26.69
CA ASP A 305 -9.95 1.23 26.51
C ASP A 305 -10.33 1.13 25.03
N ALA A 306 -10.22 -0.07 24.45
CA ALA A 306 -10.47 -0.28 23.01
C ALA A 306 -11.93 -0.01 22.59
N ARG A 307 -12.84 0.15 23.57
CA ARG A 307 -14.26 0.45 23.35
C ARG A 307 -14.55 1.94 23.35
N ALA A 308 -13.61 2.76 23.85
CA ALA A 308 -13.77 4.20 23.98
C ALA A 308 -13.38 4.93 22.69
N GLY A 309 -13.98 6.10 22.48
CA GLY A 309 -13.62 6.97 21.37
C GLY A 309 -12.42 7.85 21.68
N ILE A 310 -11.70 8.27 20.65
CA ILE A 310 -10.57 9.19 20.72
C ILE A 310 -10.61 10.13 19.51
N GLU A 311 -10.41 11.43 19.72
CA GLU A 311 -9.99 12.34 18.66
C GLU A 311 -8.58 12.88 18.91
N VAL A 312 -7.80 12.91 17.82
CA VAL A 312 -6.50 13.58 17.74
C VAL A 312 -6.57 14.66 16.67
N ARG A 313 -6.19 15.88 17.04
CA ARG A 313 -6.11 17.04 16.14
C ARG A 313 -4.68 17.28 15.71
N PHE A 314 -4.51 17.58 14.43
CA PHE A 314 -3.22 17.79 13.80
C PHE A 314 -3.17 19.19 13.18
N GLU A 315 -2.05 19.88 13.38
CA GLU A 315 -1.74 21.15 12.72
C GLU A 315 -0.41 21.01 11.98
N GLY A 316 -0.31 21.56 10.78
CA GLY A 316 0.89 21.44 9.95
C GLY A 316 0.66 21.79 8.48
N GLU A 317 1.41 21.20 7.56
CA GLU A 317 1.01 21.05 6.15
C GLU A 317 0.53 19.61 5.95
N LEU A 318 -0.78 19.45 5.73
CA LEU A 318 -1.52 18.19 5.71
C LEU A 318 -2.12 17.97 4.31
N VAL A 319 -1.27 18.07 3.30
CA VAL A 319 -1.54 17.74 1.90
C VAL A 319 -0.43 16.84 1.40
N ALA A 320 -0.77 15.87 0.54
CA ALA A 320 0.24 14.94 0.07
C ALA A 320 1.13 15.60 -1.01
N ALA A 321 2.45 15.58 -0.79
CA ALA A 321 3.48 16.03 -1.70
C ALA A 321 4.76 15.19 -1.57
N THR A 322 5.45 14.96 -2.69
CA THR A 322 6.69 14.18 -2.71
C THR A 322 7.86 15.05 -2.28
N THR A 323 8.43 14.76 -1.12
CA THR A 323 9.55 15.53 -0.55
C THR A 323 10.93 14.93 -0.84
N THR A 324 11.00 13.78 -1.51
CA THR A 324 12.20 12.94 -1.66
C THR A 324 12.65 12.71 -3.12
N VAL A 325 12.22 13.55 -4.06
CA VAL A 325 12.46 13.37 -5.51
C VAL A 325 13.95 13.16 -5.84
N ASP A 326 14.81 14.07 -5.36
CA ASP A 326 16.25 14.05 -5.71
C ASP A 326 16.97 12.86 -5.07
N ASP A 327 16.67 12.56 -3.80
CA ASP A 327 17.22 11.40 -3.08
C ASP A 327 16.85 10.08 -3.76
N ARG A 328 15.61 9.96 -4.26
CA ARG A 328 15.15 8.77 -4.98
C ARG A 328 15.81 8.64 -6.35
N CYS A 329 16.00 9.75 -7.07
CA CYS A 329 16.76 9.73 -8.32
C CYS A 329 18.21 9.29 -8.07
N LEU A 330 18.84 9.77 -6.99
CA LEU A 330 20.18 9.36 -6.59
C LEU A 330 20.25 7.87 -6.26
N ASP A 331 19.27 7.34 -5.51
CA ASP A 331 19.20 5.91 -5.18
C ASP A 331 19.08 5.03 -6.44
N ILE A 332 18.26 5.42 -7.41
CA ILE A 332 18.14 4.74 -8.71
C ILE A 332 19.50 4.71 -9.43
N LEU A 333 20.17 5.85 -9.55
CA LEU A 333 21.47 5.96 -10.22
C LEU A 333 22.57 5.17 -9.49
N ASN A 334 22.55 5.16 -8.17
CA ASN A 334 23.49 4.39 -7.36
C ASN A 334 23.37 2.89 -7.67
N SER A 335 22.16 2.33 -7.71
CA SER A 335 21.95 0.91 -8.00
C SER A 335 22.08 0.52 -9.47
N ALA A 336 21.94 1.48 -10.40
CA ALA A 336 21.92 1.18 -11.82
C ALA A 336 23.20 0.46 -12.29
N GLN A 337 23.10 -0.54 -13.16
CA GLN A 337 24.19 -1.31 -13.73
C GLN A 337 24.59 -0.75 -15.10
N ILE A 338 24.94 0.54 -15.12
CA ILE A 338 25.35 1.30 -16.32
C ILE A 338 26.68 2.02 -16.06
N GLU A 339 27.27 2.56 -17.13
CA GLU A 339 28.53 3.31 -17.08
C GLU A 339 28.49 4.47 -16.08
N TYR A 340 29.56 4.63 -15.29
CA TYR A 340 29.64 5.67 -14.26
C TYR A 340 29.51 7.08 -14.82
N GLU A 341 30.04 7.33 -16.02
CA GLU A 341 29.93 8.64 -16.68
C GLU A 341 28.49 8.96 -17.07
N ALA A 342 27.69 7.96 -17.49
CA ALA A 342 26.27 8.15 -17.78
C ALA A 342 25.49 8.49 -16.51
N LYS A 343 25.79 7.81 -15.38
CA LYS A 343 25.23 8.15 -14.07
C LYS A 343 25.58 9.57 -13.64
N LEU A 344 26.84 9.96 -13.77
CA LEU A 344 27.32 11.28 -13.38
C LEU A 344 26.68 12.38 -14.24
N ALA A 345 26.54 12.15 -15.55
CA ALA A 345 25.86 13.08 -16.44
C ALA A 345 24.38 13.27 -16.05
N ALA A 346 23.66 12.18 -15.76
CA ALA A 346 22.28 12.24 -15.31
C ALA A 346 22.13 12.93 -13.95
N TRP A 347 23.00 12.60 -13.00
CA TRP A 347 23.00 13.22 -11.67
C TRP A 347 23.22 14.74 -11.75
N ARG A 348 24.15 15.20 -12.59
CA ARG A 348 24.35 16.64 -12.83
C ARG A 348 23.11 17.33 -13.37
N VAL A 349 22.32 16.67 -14.22
CA VAL A 349 21.05 17.22 -14.69
C VAL A 349 20.07 17.39 -13.53
N ILE A 350 19.94 16.38 -12.68
CA ILE A 350 19.06 16.40 -11.50
C ILE A 350 19.47 17.52 -10.54
N GLU A 351 20.76 17.65 -10.21
CA GLU A 351 21.25 18.66 -9.27
C GLU A 351 21.15 20.11 -9.79
N THR A 352 21.31 20.32 -11.10
CA THR A 352 21.49 21.69 -11.64
C THR A 352 20.21 22.32 -12.17
N GLN A 353 19.26 21.52 -12.64
CA GLN A 353 18.00 22.03 -13.20
C GLN A 353 16.93 22.04 -12.12
N SER A 354 16.15 23.12 -12.00
CA SER A 354 15.12 23.23 -10.96
C SER A 354 13.73 22.73 -11.39
N SER A 355 13.42 22.72 -12.68
CA SER A 355 12.11 22.32 -13.18
C SER A 355 12.08 20.84 -13.57
N PRO A 356 11.07 20.06 -13.14
CA PRO A 356 10.88 18.67 -13.55
C PRO A 356 10.90 18.47 -15.08
N ALA A 357 10.16 19.30 -15.82
CA ALA A 357 10.11 19.20 -17.29
C ALA A 357 11.47 19.44 -17.94
N VAL A 358 12.27 20.38 -17.41
CA VAL A 358 13.62 20.65 -17.91
C VAL A 358 14.56 19.50 -17.58
N ARG A 359 14.47 18.92 -16.37
CA ARG A 359 15.24 17.72 -15.99
C ARG A 359 14.96 16.57 -16.94
N ILE A 360 13.68 16.23 -17.18
CA ILE A 360 13.29 15.14 -18.09
C ILE A 360 13.79 15.41 -19.52
N ALA A 361 13.61 16.63 -20.05
CA ALA A 361 14.07 16.98 -21.38
C ALA A 361 15.60 16.91 -21.53
N ALA A 362 16.35 17.34 -20.51
CA ALA A 362 17.80 17.26 -20.51
C ALA A 362 18.29 15.81 -20.38
N LEU A 363 17.65 14.98 -19.56
CA LEU A 363 17.94 13.54 -19.46
C LEU A 363 17.68 12.83 -20.80
N ALA A 364 16.61 13.19 -21.52
CA ALA A 364 16.31 12.62 -22.84
C ALA A 364 17.37 12.94 -23.91
N GLY A 365 18.19 13.98 -23.69
CA GLY A 365 19.33 14.32 -24.55
C GLY A 365 20.62 13.58 -24.21
N LEU A 366 20.65 12.81 -23.12
CA LEU A 366 21.80 12.00 -22.72
C LEU A 366 21.75 10.61 -23.37
N ASP A 367 22.93 10.02 -23.58
CA ASP A 367 23.06 8.61 -23.93
C ASP A 367 22.99 7.76 -22.65
N ILE A 368 21.78 7.63 -22.09
CA ILE A 368 21.50 6.82 -20.90
C ILE A 368 20.57 5.67 -21.26
N ASP A 369 20.75 4.54 -20.57
CA ASP A 369 19.89 3.36 -20.72
C ASP A 369 18.40 3.71 -20.54
N ALA A 370 17.55 3.13 -21.41
CA ALA A 370 16.14 3.47 -21.50
C ALA A 370 15.34 3.11 -20.23
N ASP A 371 15.68 2.01 -19.55
CA ASP A 371 15.00 1.62 -18.31
C ASP A 371 15.38 2.57 -17.17
N VAL A 372 16.65 3.02 -17.14
CA VAL A 372 17.11 4.04 -16.18
C VAL A 372 16.43 5.37 -16.45
N PHE A 373 16.32 5.78 -17.72
CA PHE A 373 15.58 6.99 -18.09
C PHE A 373 14.10 6.92 -17.69
N SER A 374 13.42 5.79 -17.96
CA SER A 374 12.03 5.58 -17.58
C SER A 374 11.85 5.68 -16.06
N ALA A 375 12.70 5.00 -15.28
CA ALA A 375 12.63 5.04 -13.82
C ALA A 375 12.88 6.45 -13.25
N LEU A 376 13.83 7.21 -13.79
CA LEU A 376 14.04 8.61 -13.37
C LEU A 376 12.84 9.50 -13.74
N THR A 377 12.24 9.26 -14.91
CA THR A 377 11.09 10.03 -15.38
C THR A 377 9.86 9.83 -14.47
N GLU A 378 9.61 8.60 -14.00
CA GLU A 378 8.56 8.33 -13.00
C GLU A 378 8.73 9.23 -11.76
N ILE A 379 9.94 9.28 -11.20
CA ILE A 379 10.20 10.02 -9.95
C ILE A 379 10.12 11.54 -10.18
N LEU A 380 10.66 12.02 -11.29
CA LEU A 380 10.63 13.44 -11.63
C LEU A 380 9.21 13.94 -11.94
N ALA A 381 8.31 13.06 -12.37
CA ALA A 381 6.91 13.40 -12.65
C ALA A 381 6.01 13.41 -11.40
N CYS A 382 6.53 13.03 -10.23
CA CYS A 382 5.78 13.08 -8.98
C CYS A 382 5.40 14.53 -8.59
N SER A 383 4.25 14.70 -7.94
CA SER A 383 3.81 15.98 -7.38
C SER A 383 4.70 16.38 -6.21
N THR A 384 5.21 17.61 -6.19
CA THR A 384 6.16 18.14 -5.18
C THR A 384 5.64 19.38 -4.48
#